data_AF-A0A3Q3FFS0-F1
#
_entry.id   AF-A0A3Q3FFS0-F1
#
_cell.length_a   1.000
_cell.length_b   1.000
_cell.length_c   1.000
_cell.angle_alpha   90.00
_cell.angle_beta   90.00
_cell.angle_gamma   90.00
#
_symmetry.space_group_name_H-M   'P 1'
#
loop_
_entity.id
_entity.type
_entity.pdbx_description
1 polymer ?
#
loop_
_entity_poly.entity_id
_entity_poly.type
_entity_poly.pdbx_seq_one_letter_code
_entity_poly.pdbx_strand_id
1 'polypeptide(L)' 'MAGKAFTNWWSLMSPYYTKAYQEMWVGMGIMTYLYYKVSYGGKKAVKDKPAH' A
#
# COMPACT_ATOMS: atom_id res chain seq x y z
N MET A 1 -10.20 -19.65 -18.39
CA MET A 1 -10.03 -20.40 -17.12
C MET A 1 -9.75 -19.49 -15.91
N ALA A 2 -8.86 -18.48 -16.02
CA ALA A 2 -8.56 -17.56 -14.91
C ALA A 2 -9.78 -16.77 -14.36
N GLY A 3 -10.69 -16.33 -15.23
CA GLY A 3 -11.88 -15.58 -14.79
C GLY A 3 -12.79 -16.36 -13.83
N LYS A 4 -13.04 -17.64 -14.11
CA LYS A 4 -13.91 -18.49 -13.26
C LYS A 4 -13.27 -18.78 -11.89
N ALA A 5 -11.95 -18.97 -11.86
CA ALA A 5 -11.21 -19.15 -10.61
C ALA A 5 -11.23 -17.88 -9.76
N PHE A 6 -11.10 -16.71 -10.39
CA PHE A 6 -11.21 -15.42 -9.71
C PHE A 6 -12.63 -15.18 -9.15
N THR A 7 -13.68 -15.44 -9.92
CA THR A 7 -15.07 -15.24 -9.46
C THR A 7 -15.39 -16.12 -8.25
N ASN A 8 -14.97 -17.39 -8.27
CA ASN A 8 -15.18 -18.30 -7.14
C ASN A 8 -14.41 -17.86 -5.89
N TRP A 9 -13.14 -17.47 -6.05
CA TRP A 9 -12.33 -16.98 -4.94
C TRP A 9 -12.86 -15.66 -4.37
N TRP A 10 -13.22 -14.71 -5.24
CA TRP A 10 -13.77 -13.42 -4.85
C TRP A 10 -15.11 -13.56 -4.12
N SER A 11 -15.97 -14.51 -4.52
CA SER A 11 -17.22 -14.78 -3.80
C SER A 11 -17.01 -15.18 -2.34
N LEU A 12 -15.92 -15.86 -2.02
CA LEU A 12 -15.59 -16.27 -0.65
C LEU A 12 -14.90 -15.14 0.12
N MET A 13 -14.05 -14.37 -0.54
CA MET A 13 -13.20 -13.37 0.09
C MET A 13 -13.83 -11.97 0.18
N SER A 14 -14.76 -11.65 -0.71
CA SER A 14 -15.50 -10.37 -0.78
C SER A 14 -15.99 -9.87 0.58
N PRO A 15 -16.71 -10.64 1.42
CA PRO A 15 -17.22 -10.12 2.69
C PRO A 15 -16.11 -9.70 3.66
N TYR A 16 -14.96 -10.36 3.64
CA TYR A 16 -13.83 -10.02 4.50
C TYR A 16 -13.15 -8.72 4.03
N TYR A 17 -12.90 -8.58 2.72
CA TYR A 17 -12.25 -7.39 2.16
C TYR A 17 -13.15 -6.15 2.12
N THR A 18 -14.47 -6.31 2.07
CA THR A 18 -15.42 -5.20 1.94
C THR A 18 -16.06 -4.76 3.26
N LYS A 19 -16.22 -5.65 4.25
CA LYS A 19 -16.87 -5.29 5.53
C LYS A 19 -15.93 -5.30 6.74
N ALA A 20 -15.04 -6.28 6.84
CA ALA A 20 -14.20 -6.44 8.05
C ALA A 20 -12.89 -5.62 7.99
N TYR A 21 -12.34 -5.43 6.79
CA TYR A 21 -11.01 -4.84 6.60
C TYR A 21 -11.03 -3.43 5.99
N GLN A 22 -12.13 -2.69 6.14
CA GLN A 22 -12.23 -1.34 5.59
C GLN A 22 -11.15 -0.40 6.15
N GLU A 23 -10.82 -0.53 7.44
CA GLU A 23 -9.74 0.19 8.11
C GLU A 23 -8.35 -0.27 7.67
N MET A 24 -8.18 -1.53 7.26
CA MET A 24 -6.91 -2.03 6.73
C MET A 24 -6.55 -1.39 5.40
N TRP A 25 -7.53 -1.05 4.56
CA TRP A 25 -7.29 -0.30 3.32
C TRP A 25 -6.81 1.12 3.61
N VAL A 26 -7.39 1.78 4.62
CA VAL A 26 -6.94 3.08 5.09
C VAL A 26 -5.52 2.99 5.65
N GLY A 27 -5.25 1.98 6.49
CA GLY A 27 -3.92 1.69 7.02
C GLY A 27 -2.89 1.42 5.93
N MET A 28 -3.22 0.62 4.91
CA MET A 28 -2.38 0.37 3.75
C MET A 28 -2.10 1.66 2.98
N GLY A 29 -3.10 2.53 2.80
CA GLY A 29 -2.93 3.83 2.14
C GLY A 29 -1.95 4.73 2.91
N ILE A 30 -2.10 4.82 4.23
CA ILE A 30 -1.21 5.59 5.10
C ILE A 30 0.22 5.02 5.06
N MET A 31 0.37 3.71 5.22
CA MET A 31 1.68 3.05 5.19
C MET A 31 2.37 3.20 3.83
N THR A 32 1.62 3.10 2.73
CA THR A 32 2.15 3.32 1.37
C THR A 32 2.58 4.77 1.18
N TYR A 33 1.78 5.73 1.66
CA TYR A 33 2.12 7.15 1.58
C TYR A 33 3.36 7.48 2.42
N LEU A 34 3.44 6.97 3.66
CA LEU A 34 4.60 7.14 4.53
C LEU A 34 5.85 6.48 3.90
N TYR A 35 5.73 5.25 3.42
CA TYR A 35 6.82 4.55 2.74
C TYR A 35 7.32 5.32 1.51
N TYR A 36 6.39 5.84 0.70
CA TYR A 36 6.73 6.67 -0.46
C TYR A 36 7.47 7.94 -0.04
N LYS A 37 6.98 8.63 1.00
CA LYS A 37 7.57 9.86 1.51
C LYS A 37 8.95 9.63 2.15
N VAL A 38 9.15 8.52 2.85
CA VAL A 38 10.45 8.16 3.42
C VAL A 38 11.44 7.75 2.31
N SER A 39 11.03 6.85 1.42
CA SER A 39 11.92 6.28 0.40
C SER A 39 12.26 7.27 -0.72
N TYR A 40 11.32 8.13 -1.09
CA TYR A 40 11.48 9.05 -2.23
C TYR A 40 11.47 10.53 -1.83
N GLY A 41 10.83 10.90 -0.71
CA GLY A 41 10.85 12.27 -0.19
C GLY A 41 12.13 12.63 0.58
N GLY A 42 12.92 11.64 1.01
CA GLY A 42 14.24 11.84 1.64
C GLY A 42 15.33 12.38 0.71
N LYS A 43 15.12 12.36 -0.61
CA LYS A 43 16.10 12.88 -1.60
C LYS A 43 16.32 14.40 -1.54
N LYS A 44 15.60 15.14 -0.66
CA LYS A 44 15.84 16.58 -0.44
C LYS A 44 16.56 16.92 0.87
N ALA A 45 16.77 15.96 1.78
CA ALA A 45 17.33 16.25 3.11
C ALA A 45 18.85 16.05 3.23
N VAL A 46 19.49 15.43 2.23
CA VAL A 46 20.95 15.33 2.16
C VAL A 46 21.40 15.88 0.82
N LYS A 47 21.37 17.21 0.70
CA LYS A 47 22.27 17.90 -0.21
C LYS A 47 23.61 17.96 0.53
N ASP A 48 24.54 17.15 0.05
CA ASP A 48 25.98 17.09 0.32
C ASP A 48 26.53 18.16 1.29
N LYS A 49 27.08 17.72 2.42
CA LYS A 49 28.12 18.51 3.11
C LYS A 49 29.35 18.51 2.19
N PRO A 50 29.85 19.66 1.69
CA PRO A 50 31.19 19.69 1.16
C PRO A 50 32.16 19.57 2.36
N ALA A 51 32.98 18.52 2.35
CA ALA A 51 34.16 18.46 3.19
C ALA A 51 35.13 19.54 2.65
N HIS A 52 35.29 20.60 3.41
CA HIS A 52 36.42 21.52 3.32
C HIS A 52 37.04 21.65 4.70
#